data_AF-A0AA50E3B4-F1
#
_entry.id   AF-A0AA50E3B4-F1
#
_cell.length_a   1.000
_cell.length_b   1.000
_cell.length_c   1.000
_cell.angle_alpha   90.00
_cell.angle_beta   90.00
_cell.angle_gamma   90.00
#
_symmetry.space_group_name_H-M   'P 1'
#
loop_
_entity.id
_entity.type
_entity.pdbx_description
1 polymer ?
#
loop_
_entity_poly.entity_id
_entity_poly.type
_entity_poly.pdbx_seq_one_letter_code
_entity_poly.pdbx_strand_id
1 'polypeptide(L)'
;MDARPCSPLPTPGINEPKIQESGGISIGDLTNYLDRLLEADSDLSESLAPEVWQVARKEAEGNLHNEERKHFLRIQVLREITAGLRQRLGLESWGRLKVEYPDLKEDLPFIQYWSALTAIAPTDLCNGIAALLDIERRNSILLDKEGWIYSKQWGEGDKDIQRGYLPLPQGVPRGLKLTRDAEDHQQRIKQWLSERGLTGAMECCTKWGIPPELRAQFLTELWELLTETIPLLQPITFTYSSSGRALRGCQSVYQIDGDRLKLTPTKDYIVAKPVAVPIYAPHPV
;
A
#
# COMPACT_ATOMS: atom_id res chain seq x y z
N MET A 1 -29.58 -40.76 -23.38
CA MET A 1 -29.39 -39.44 -22.75
C MET A 1 -27.92 -39.33 -22.45
N ASP A 2 -27.15 -38.88 -23.44
CA ASP A 2 -25.69 -38.81 -23.35
C ASP A 2 -25.27 -37.52 -22.66
N ALA A 3 -24.73 -37.66 -21.45
CA ALA A 3 -24.04 -36.58 -20.78
C ALA A 3 -22.71 -36.34 -21.50
N ARG A 4 -22.63 -35.23 -22.24
CA ARG A 4 -21.34 -34.78 -22.79
C ARG A 4 -20.44 -34.36 -21.62
N PRO A 5 -19.20 -34.86 -21.53
CA PRO A 5 -18.25 -34.35 -20.54
C PRO A 5 -17.97 -32.87 -20.84
N CYS A 6 -18.10 -32.05 -19.79
CA CYS A 6 -17.78 -30.63 -19.83
C CYS A 6 -16.29 -30.48 -20.17
N SER A 7 -15.97 -29.87 -21.31
CA SER A 7 -14.59 -29.55 -21.67
C SER A 7 -13.98 -28.62 -20.62
N PRO A 8 -12.73 -28.82 -20.18
CA PRO A 8 -12.05 -27.85 -19.33
C PRO A 8 -11.97 -26.50 -20.04
N LEU A 9 -12.31 -25.44 -19.32
CA LEU A 9 -12.20 -24.06 -19.81
C LEU A 9 -10.75 -23.79 -20.25
N PRO A 10 -10.53 -23.18 -21.42
CA PRO A 10 -9.19 -22.77 -21.83
C PRO A 10 -8.67 -21.76 -20.81
N THR A 11 -7.54 -22.06 -20.17
CA THR A 11 -6.84 -21.11 -19.30
C THR A 11 -6.38 -19.95 -20.19
N PRO A 12 -6.92 -18.73 -20.06
CA PRO A 12 -6.42 -17.62 -20.84
C PRO A 12 -4.96 -17.40 -20.43
N GLY A 13 -4.08 -17.26 -21.42
CA GLY A 13 -2.64 -17.03 -21.26
C GLY A 13 -2.34 -15.64 -20.69
N ILE A 14 -2.91 -15.33 -19.52
CA ILE A 14 -2.60 -14.14 -18.75
C ILE A 14 -1.26 -14.42 -18.11
N ASN A 15 -0.20 -13.84 -18.68
CA ASN A 15 1.13 -13.89 -18.07
C ASN A 15 1.02 -13.34 -16.65
N GLU A 16 1.24 -14.22 -15.66
CA GLU A 16 1.42 -13.83 -14.27
C GLU A 16 2.43 -12.67 -14.21
N PRO A 17 2.24 -11.68 -13.32
CA PRO A 17 3.22 -10.62 -13.19
C PRO A 17 4.53 -11.29 -12.78
N LYS A 18 5.49 -11.33 -13.71
CA LYS A 18 6.82 -11.86 -13.41
C LYS A 18 7.35 -11.01 -12.27
N ILE A 19 7.56 -11.63 -11.11
CA ILE A 19 8.41 -11.07 -10.07
C ILE A 19 9.78 -10.93 -10.76
N GLN A 20 10.07 -9.73 -11.25
CA GLN A 20 11.34 -9.44 -11.88
C GLN A 20 12.45 -9.68 -10.84
N GLU A 21 13.68 -9.89 -11.30
CA GLU A 21 14.87 -10.07 -10.45
C GLU A 21 15.07 -8.94 -9.41
N SER A 22 14.29 -7.85 -9.51
CA SER A 22 14.15 -6.73 -8.57
C SER A 22 13.22 -6.96 -7.36
N GLY A 23 12.72 -8.18 -7.15
CA GLY A 23 12.25 -8.63 -5.84
C GLY A 23 10.79 -8.36 -5.47
N GLY A 24 10.01 -7.57 -6.22
CA GLY A 24 8.58 -7.32 -5.94
C GLY A 24 7.83 -6.56 -7.04
N ILE A 25 6.50 -6.43 -6.93
CA ILE A 25 5.63 -5.74 -7.91
C ILE A 25 5.17 -4.38 -7.40
N SER A 26 4.95 -3.39 -8.30
CA SER A 26 4.38 -2.10 -7.89
C SER A 26 2.85 -2.17 -7.72
N ILE A 27 2.27 -1.16 -7.06
CA ILE A 27 0.80 -0.99 -6.96
C ILE A 27 0.17 -0.89 -8.36
N GLY A 28 0.80 -0.14 -9.26
CA GLY A 28 0.33 0.01 -10.64
C GLY A 28 0.37 -1.30 -11.42
N ASP A 29 1.45 -2.08 -11.29
CA ASP A 29 1.58 -3.39 -11.96
C ASP A 29 0.52 -4.38 -11.47
N LEU A 30 0.29 -4.44 -10.15
CA LEU A 30 -0.75 -5.29 -9.58
C LEU A 30 -2.13 -4.87 -10.08
N THR A 31 -2.43 -3.57 -10.06
CA THR A 31 -3.71 -3.03 -10.57
C THR A 31 -3.92 -3.40 -12.04
N ASN A 32 -2.92 -3.20 -12.89
CA ASN A 32 -2.99 -3.54 -14.32
C ASN A 32 -3.09 -5.04 -14.57
N TYR A 33 -2.50 -5.87 -13.70
CA TYR A 33 -2.65 -7.32 -13.78
C TYR A 33 -4.09 -7.74 -13.45
N LEU A 34 -4.64 -7.25 -12.33
CA LEU A 34 -6.03 -7.52 -11.93
C LEU A 34 -7.02 -7.03 -12.98
N ASP A 35 -6.80 -5.85 -13.56
CA ASP A 35 -7.65 -5.31 -14.61
C ASP A 35 -7.68 -6.21 -15.85
N ARG A 36 -6.50 -6.68 -16.32
CA ARG A 36 -6.42 -7.64 -17.43
C ARG A 36 -7.07 -8.99 -17.11
N LEU A 37 -6.96 -9.44 -15.86
CA LEU A 37 -7.60 -10.67 -15.40
C LEU A 37 -9.12 -10.58 -15.50
N LEU A 38 -9.69 -9.46 -15.02
CA LEU A 38 -11.14 -9.24 -15.07
C LEU A 38 -11.63 -8.86 -16.46
N GLU A 39 -10.80 -8.26 -17.32
CA GLU A 39 -11.18 -8.02 -18.71
C GLU A 39 -11.39 -9.33 -19.49
N ALA A 40 -10.54 -10.32 -19.23
CA ALA A 40 -10.56 -11.61 -19.90
C ALA A 40 -11.74 -12.51 -19.49
N ASP A 41 -12.34 -12.27 -18.32
CA ASP A 41 -13.46 -13.05 -17.77
C ASP A 41 -14.53 -12.10 -17.22
N SER A 42 -15.55 -11.85 -18.04
CA SER A 42 -16.65 -10.94 -17.70
C SER A 42 -17.50 -11.43 -16.53
N ASP A 43 -17.73 -12.74 -16.42
CA ASP A 43 -18.53 -13.31 -15.32
C ASP A 43 -17.79 -13.13 -13.99
N LEU A 44 -16.48 -13.39 -13.99
CA LEU A 44 -15.61 -13.11 -12.85
C LEU A 44 -15.61 -11.62 -12.52
N SER A 45 -15.49 -10.75 -13.52
CA SER A 45 -15.51 -9.30 -13.32
C SER A 45 -16.81 -8.81 -12.69
N GLU A 46 -17.96 -9.30 -13.16
CA GLU A 46 -19.27 -8.92 -12.61
C GLU A 46 -19.43 -9.42 -11.17
N SER A 47 -18.90 -10.61 -10.86
CA SER A 47 -18.93 -11.16 -9.51
C SER A 47 -18.05 -10.40 -8.50
N LEU A 48 -16.88 -9.91 -8.93
CA LEU A 48 -15.87 -9.31 -8.03
C LEU A 48 -15.93 -7.78 -7.97
N ALA A 49 -16.49 -7.12 -8.99
CA ALA A 49 -16.61 -5.66 -9.04
C ALA A 49 -18.02 -5.22 -9.47
N PRO A 50 -19.10 -5.71 -8.82
CA PRO A 50 -20.47 -5.42 -9.23
C PRO A 50 -20.78 -3.91 -9.25
N GLU A 51 -20.13 -3.12 -8.40
CA GLU A 51 -20.26 -1.66 -8.38
C GLU A 51 -19.91 -1.02 -9.72
N VAL A 52 -18.86 -1.51 -10.38
CA VAL A 52 -18.42 -0.99 -11.69
C VAL A 52 -19.45 -1.30 -12.76
N TRP A 53 -20.03 -2.51 -12.74
CA TRP A 53 -21.05 -2.94 -13.70
C TRP A 53 -22.37 -2.18 -13.54
N GLN A 54 -22.70 -1.73 -12.33
CA GLN A 54 -23.83 -0.85 -12.07
C GLN A 54 -23.61 0.58 -12.57
N VAL A 55 -22.37 1.07 -12.53
CA VAL A 55 -22.01 2.44 -12.91
C VAL A 55 -21.77 2.59 -14.41
N ALA A 56 -21.09 1.61 -15.02
CA ALA A 56 -20.70 1.63 -16.42
C ALA A 56 -20.96 0.28 -17.08
N ARG A 57 -21.82 0.28 -18.10
CA ARG A 57 -22.08 -0.90 -18.93
C ARG A 57 -20.83 -1.27 -19.73
N LYS A 58 -20.47 -2.56 -19.76
CA LYS A 58 -19.44 -3.07 -20.68
C LYS A 58 -20.00 -3.09 -22.11
N GLU A 59 -19.36 -2.34 -23.00
CA GLU A 59 -19.68 -2.27 -24.42
C GLU A 59 -18.50 -2.77 -25.25
N ALA A 60 -18.76 -3.22 -26.49
CA ALA A 60 -17.71 -3.80 -27.33
C ALA A 60 -16.60 -2.81 -27.72
N GLU A 61 -16.92 -1.52 -27.82
CA GLU A 61 -16.00 -0.46 -28.28
C GLU A 61 -15.79 0.65 -27.24
N GLY A 62 -16.41 0.55 -26.05
CA GLY A 62 -16.39 1.58 -25.02
C GLY A 62 -15.24 1.40 -24.01
N ASN A 63 -14.49 2.47 -23.74
CA ASN A 63 -13.39 2.44 -22.76
C ASN A 63 -13.83 2.76 -21.32
N LEU A 64 -15.01 3.36 -21.13
CA LEU A 64 -15.45 3.85 -19.83
C LEU A 64 -15.50 2.75 -18.76
N HIS A 65 -16.02 1.56 -19.11
CA HIS A 65 -16.06 0.44 -18.16
C HIS A 65 -14.65 0.03 -17.70
N ASN A 66 -13.67 0.03 -18.61
CA ASN A 66 -12.29 -0.34 -18.30
C ASN A 66 -11.62 0.71 -17.41
N GLU A 67 -11.86 2.00 -17.69
CA GLU A 67 -11.36 3.10 -16.86
C GLU A 67 -11.93 3.04 -15.44
N GLU A 68 -13.25 2.84 -15.31
CA GLU A 68 -13.95 2.72 -14.04
C GLU A 68 -13.49 1.47 -13.27
N ARG A 69 -13.31 0.33 -13.94
CA ARG A 69 -12.79 -0.90 -13.33
C ARG A 69 -11.36 -0.73 -12.82
N LYS A 70 -10.49 -0.14 -13.63
CA LYS A 70 -9.09 0.11 -13.24
C LYS A 70 -9.02 1.04 -12.03
N HIS A 71 -9.82 2.11 -12.00
CA HIS A 71 -9.92 3.02 -10.85
C HIS A 71 -10.41 2.29 -9.60
N PHE A 72 -11.48 1.50 -9.72
CA PHE A 72 -12.01 0.67 -8.62
C PHE A 72 -10.95 -0.29 -8.08
N LEU A 73 -10.25 -1.02 -8.95
CA LEU A 73 -9.21 -1.96 -8.55
C LEU A 73 -8.04 -1.26 -7.85
N ARG A 74 -7.62 -0.08 -8.32
CA ARG A 74 -6.57 0.70 -7.65
C ARG A 74 -7.00 1.06 -6.23
N ILE A 75 -8.25 1.48 -6.04
CA ILE A 75 -8.81 1.76 -4.71
C ILE A 75 -8.73 0.51 -3.84
N GLN A 76 -9.14 -0.67 -4.33
CA GLN A 76 -9.08 -1.91 -3.54
C GLN A 76 -7.65 -2.30 -3.15
N VAL A 77 -6.70 -2.20 -4.09
CA VAL A 77 -5.28 -2.47 -3.80
C VAL A 77 -4.74 -1.52 -2.73
N LEU A 78 -5.02 -0.21 -2.86
CA LEU A 78 -4.58 0.80 -1.89
C LEU A 78 -5.19 0.57 -0.51
N ARG A 79 -6.46 0.20 -0.45
CA ARG A 79 -7.14 -0.15 0.81
C ARG A 79 -6.56 -1.39 1.46
N GLU A 80 -6.21 -2.40 0.66
CA GLU A 80 -5.58 -3.62 1.14
C GLU A 80 -4.22 -3.33 1.79
N ILE A 81 -3.35 -2.57 1.12
CA ILE A 81 -2.03 -2.25 1.68
C ILE A 81 -2.16 -1.30 2.87
N THR A 82 -3.10 -0.35 2.89
CA THR A 82 -3.24 0.56 4.05
C THR A 82 -4.08 -0.01 5.19
N ALA A 83 -4.52 -1.28 5.11
CA ALA A 83 -5.37 -1.90 6.11
C ALA A 83 -4.75 -1.79 7.51
N GLY A 84 -5.54 -1.25 8.44
CA GLY A 84 -5.04 -0.90 9.77
C GLY A 84 -4.61 -2.14 10.57
N LEU A 85 -3.61 -1.97 11.45
CA LEU A 85 -3.07 -3.04 12.31
C LEU A 85 -4.13 -3.81 13.13
N ARG A 86 -5.29 -3.19 13.40
CA ARG A 86 -6.39 -3.79 14.16
C ARG A 86 -7.38 -4.57 13.29
N GLN A 87 -7.38 -4.35 11.98
CA GLN A 87 -8.21 -5.05 11.02
C GLN A 87 -7.46 -6.31 10.56
N ARG A 88 -7.64 -7.43 11.27
CA ARG A 88 -6.97 -8.72 10.99
C ARG A 88 -7.49 -9.44 9.72
N LEU A 89 -7.95 -8.68 8.73
CA LEU A 89 -8.57 -9.22 7.52
C LEU A 89 -7.66 -9.10 6.29
N GLY A 90 -6.62 -8.26 6.32
CA GLY A 90 -5.71 -8.06 5.20
C GLY A 90 -4.69 -9.18 5.02
N LEU A 91 -4.24 -9.37 3.78
CA LEU A 91 -3.17 -10.26 3.34
C LEU A 91 -1.87 -10.03 4.11
N GLU A 92 -1.55 -8.78 4.47
CA GLU A 92 -0.39 -8.49 5.31
C GLU A 92 -0.56 -9.04 6.74
N SER A 93 -1.76 -8.92 7.32
CA SER A 93 -2.06 -9.48 8.64
C SER A 93 -2.08 -11.01 8.64
N TRP A 94 -2.38 -11.63 7.49
CA TRP A 94 -2.35 -13.08 7.32
C TRP A 94 -0.97 -13.62 6.91
N GLY A 95 0.05 -12.76 6.80
CA GLY A 95 1.39 -13.17 6.40
C GLY A 95 1.44 -13.70 4.96
N ARG A 96 0.63 -13.15 4.06
CA ARG A 96 0.61 -13.47 2.63
C ARG A 96 1.20 -12.39 1.76
N LEU A 97 1.20 -11.15 2.25
CA LEU A 97 1.73 -9.98 1.59
C LEU A 97 2.73 -9.29 2.51
N LYS A 98 3.81 -8.78 1.93
CA LYS A 98 4.75 -7.87 2.58
C LYS A 98 4.91 -6.64 1.69
N VAL A 99 4.98 -5.48 2.34
CA VAL A 99 5.37 -4.23 1.68
C VAL A 99 6.84 -3.97 1.96
N GLU A 100 7.58 -3.64 0.91
CA GLU A 100 9.00 -3.37 0.94
C GLU A 100 9.29 -1.95 0.47
N TYR A 101 10.39 -1.42 0.99
CA TYR A 101 10.93 -0.09 0.73
C TYR A 101 12.30 -0.25 0.05
N PRO A 102 12.38 -0.51 -1.28
CA PRO A 102 13.62 -0.94 -1.93
C PRO A 102 14.77 0.07 -1.87
N ASP A 103 14.42 1.33 -1.69
CA ASP A 103 15.38 2.44 -1.59
C ASP A 103 16.01 2.54 -0.20
N LEU A 104 15.41 1.90 0.82
CA LEU A 104 15.95 1.82 2.17
C LEU A 104 16.94 0.65 2.24
N LYS A 105 18.21 0.93 1.92
CA LYS A 105 19.27 -0.08 1.82
C LYS A 105 20.26 0.02 2.96
N GLU A 106 20.87 -1.12 3.29
CA GLU A 106 21.88 -1.21 4.34
C GLU A 106 23.13 -0.40 4.04
N ASP A 107 23.50 -0.25 2.77
CA ASP A 107 24.70 0.46 2.31
C ASP A 107 24.57 1.99 2.32
N LEU A 108 23.39 2.53 2.68
CA LEU A 108 23.19 3.97 2.79
C LEU A 108 24.14 4.56 3.85
N PRO A 109 24.80 5.70 3.57
CA PRO A 109 25.72 6.34 4.51
C PRO A 109 25.10 6.58 5.89
N PHE A 110 23.82 6.99 5.93
CA PHE A 110 23.05 7.14 7.17
C PHE A 110 23.00 5.84 7.97
N ILE A 111 22.65 4.71 7.32
CA ILE A 111 22.50 3.42 7.98
C ILE A 111 23.84 2.93 8.52
N GLN A 112 24.91 3.04 7.72
CA GLN A 112 26.26 2.65 8.13
C GLN A 112 26.78 3.50 9.30
N TYR A 113 26.55 4.81 9.27
CA TYR A 113 26.93 5.73 10.34
C TYR A 113 26.22 5.37 11.66
N TRP A 114 24.88 5.27 11.63
CA TRP A 114 24.10 4.98 12.82
C TRP A 114 24.30 3.56 13.35
N SER A 115 24.54 2.60 12.46
CA SER A 115 24.92 1.25 12.85
C SER A 115 26.23 1.26 13.64
N ALA A 116 27.27 1.93 13.14
CA ALA A 116 28.56 2.03 13.83
C ALA A 116 28.45 2.77 15.17
N LEU A 117 27.63 3.82 15.24
CA LEU A 117 27.46 4.64 16.44
C LEU A 117 26.68 3.91 17.55
N THR A 118 25.67 3.11 17.19
CA THR A 118 24.75 2.47 18.14
C THR A 118 25.00 0.98 18.35
N ALA A 119 25.90 0.39 17.56
CA ALA A 119 26.15 -1.06 17.47
C ALA A 119 24.91 -1.89 17.06
N ILE A 120 23.91 -1.26 16.44
CA ILE A 120 22.76 -1.95 15.84
C ILE A 120 23.17 -2.43 14.44
N ALA A 121 22.85 -3.67 14.06
CA ALA A 121 23.18 -4.16 12.73
C ALA A 121 22.47 -3.33 11.63
N PRO A 122 23.11 -3.08 10.47
CA PRO A 122 22.47 -2.33 9.37
C PRO A 122 21.11 -2.90 8.95
N THR A 123 21.02 -4.23 8.86
CA THR A 123 19.79 -4.99 8.59
C THR A 123 18.67 -4.64 9.58
N ASP A 124 18.97 -4.65 10.88
CA ASP A 124 18.01 -4.42 11.95
C ASP A 124 17.55 -2.95 11.97
N LEU A 125 18.45 -2.03 11.64
CA LEU A 125 18.11 -0.61 11.51
C LEU A 125 17.15 -0.38 10.33
N CYS A 126 17.45 -0.96 9.16
CA CYS A 126 16.55 -0.95 8.01
C CYS A 126 15.18 -1.56 8.34
N ASN A 127 15.16 -2.72 9.00
CA ASN A 127 13.91 -3.38 9.42
C ASN A 127 13.12 -2.52 10.42
N GLY A 128 13.80 -1.87 11.37
CA GLY A 128 13.20 -0.94 12.31
C GLY A 128 12.53 0.23 11.59
N ILE A 129 13.27 0.92 10.72
CA ILE A 129 12.76 2.05 9.94
C ILE A 129 11.59 1.62 9.05
N ALA A 130 11.68 0.48 8.38
CA ALA A 130 10.57 -0.09 7.60
C ALA A 130 9.33 -0.33 8.47
N ALA A 131 9.48 -0.86 9.68
CA ALA A 131 8.38 -1.06 10.61
C ALA A 131 7.74 0.28 11.08
N LEU A 132 8.54 1.35 11.27
CA LEU A 132 8.01 2.69 11.52
C LEU A 132 7.16 3.18 10.33
N LEU A 133 7.69 3.05 9.11
CA LEU A 133 6.96 3.43 7.90
C LEU A 133 5.68 2.61 7.70
N ASP A 134 5.69 1.31 8.04
CA ASP A 134 4.51 0.46 8.02
C ASP A 134 3.44 0.93 9.00
N ILE A 135 3.83 1.35 10.22
CA ILE A 135 2.90 1.93 11.19
C ILE A 135 2.24 3.18 10.61
N GLU A 136 3.00 4.05 9.93
CA GLU A 136 2.44 5.26 9.32
C GLU A 136 1.54 4.95 8.12
N ARG A 137 2.00 4.09 7.20
CA ARG A 137 1.24 3.64 6.03
C ARG A 137 -0.08 3.00 6.41
N ARG A 138 -0.10 2.10 7.41
CA ARG A 138 -1.32 1.46 7.94
C ARG A 138 -2.19 2.41 8.77
N ASN A 139 -1.75 3.64 9.00
CA ASN A 139 -2.56 4.75 9.45
C ASN A 139 -3.05 5.62 8.27
N SER A 140 -3.11 5.06 7.06
CA SER A 140 -3.54 5.77 5.85
C SER A 140 -2.69 7.01 5.57
N ILE A 141 -1.40 6.97 5.92
CA ILE A 141 -0.43 8.01 5.58
C ILE A 141 0.36 7.53 4.37
N LEU A 142 -0.30 7.57 3.21
CA LEU A 142 0.21 7.08 1.95
C LEU A 142 -0.22 8.05 0.83
N LEU A 143 0.71 8.47 0.00
CA LEU A 143 0.46 9.26 -1.19
C LEU A 143 0.12 8.31 -2.35
N ASP A 144 -1.07 8.49 -2.89
CA ASP A 144 -1.48 7.96 -4.18
C ASP A 144 -1.56 9.13 -5.17
N LYS A 145 -0.63 9.22 -6.12
CA LYS A 145 -0.56 10.35 -7.08
C LYS A 145 -1.64 10.29 -8.15
N GLU A 146 -2.31 9.16 -8.32
CA GLU A 146 -3.36 8.97 -9.32
C GLU A 146 -4.73 9.39 -8.75
N GLY A 147 -5.18 8.75 -7.67
CA GLY A 147 -6.50 9.00 -7.07
C GLY A 147 -6.50 9.96 -5.88
N TRP A 148 -5.36 10.18 -5.22
CA TRP A 148 -5.20 11.01 -4.02
C TRP A 148 -6.10 10.58 -2.85
N ILE A 149 -6.37 9.27 -2.74
CA ILE A 149 -7.37 8.70 -1.83
C ILE A 149 -7.15 9.13 -0.38
N TYR A 150 -5.90 9.12 0.10
CA TYR A 150 -5.58 9.47 1.48
C TYR A 150 -5.14 10.92 1.68
N SER A 151 -5.18 11.73 0.62
CA SER A 151 -4.83 13.14 0.65
C SER A 151 -6.06 14.05 0.53
N LYS A 152 -7.25 13.47 0.30
CA LYS A 152 -8.52 14.18 0.19
C LYS A 152 -9.38 14.02 1.44
N GLN A 153 -10.10 15.08 1.80
CA GLN A 153 -11.25 15.01 2.68
C GLN A 153 -12.47 14.63 1.85
N TRP A 154 -12.98 13.42 2.13
CA TRP A 154 -14.16 12.86 1.49
C TRP A 154 -15.43 13.22 2.24
N GLY A 155 -16.55 13.26 1.52
CA GLY A 155 -17.91 13.39 2.02
C GLY A 155 -18.88 12.48 1.27
N GLU A 156 -20.08 12.30 1.80
CA GLU A 156 -21.09 11.36 1.28
C GLU A 156 -21.50 11.64 -0.18
N GLY A 157 -21.40 12.89 -0.62
CA GLY A 157 -21.75 13.30 -1.98
C GLY A 157 -20.65 13.09 -3.03
N ASP A 158 -19.46 12.63 -2.63
CA ASP A 158 -18.37 12.39 -3.57
C ASP A 158 -18.67 11.17 -4.45
N LYS A 159 -18.31 11.25 -5.74
CA LYS A 159 -18.63 10.22 -6.75
C LYS A 159 -18.17 8.83 -6.34
N ASP A 160 -16.93 8.70 -5.86
CA ASP A 160 -16.35 7.41 -5.47
C ASP A 160 -17.07 6.80 -4.26
N ILE A 161 -17.66 7.63 -3.40
CA ILE A 161 -18.47 7.18 -2.26
C ILE A 161 -19.86 6.74 -2.73
N GLN A 162 -20.53 7.55 -3.55
CA GLN A 162 -21.87 7.25 -4.07
C GLN A 162 -21.90 6.01 -4.96
N ARG A 163 -20.81 5.78 -5.71
CA ARG A 163 -20.62 4.59 -6.56
C ARG A 163 -20.24 3.35 -5.78
N GLY A 164 -19.96 3.46 -4.48
CA GLY A 164 -19.54 2.34 -3.64
C GLY A 164 -18.08 1.91 -3.83
N TYR A 165 -17.29 2.63 -4.62
CA TYR A 165 -15.89 2.26 -4.88
C TYR A 165 -15.01 2.43 -3.64
N LEU A 166 -15.24 3.53 -2.92
CA LEU A 166 -14.55 3.87 -1.69
C LEU A 166 -15.61 3.96 -0.58
N PRO A 167 -15.53 3.16 0.49
CA PRO A 167 -16.37 3.40 1.66
C PRO A 167 -15.99 4.75 2.27
N LEU A 168 -16.99 5.48 2.80
CA LEU A 168 -16.73 6.76 3.46
C LEU A 168 -15.66 6.60 4.55
N PRO A 169 -14.48 7.24 4.40
CA PRO A 169 -13.40 7.08 5.36
C PRO A 169 -13.81 7.56 6.75
N GLN A 170 -13.58 6.71 7.75
CA GLN A 170 -13.81 7.02 9.16
C GLN A 170 -12.64 7.87 9.69
N GLY A 171 -12.58 9.14 9.27
CA GLY A 171 -11.54 10.07 9.72
C GLY A 171 -11.20 11.18 8.74
N VAL A 172 -10.01 11.75 8.95
CA VAL A 172 -9.45 12.87 8.18
C VAL A 172 -8.18 12.41 7.45
N PRO A 173 -7.83 12.96 6.26
CA PRO A 173 -6.50 12.74 5.69
C PRO A 173 -5.42 13.17 6.68
N ARG A 174 -4.38 12.33 6.77
CA ARG A 174 -3.29 12.47 7.73
C ARG A 174 -1.94 12.47 7.04
N GLY A 175 -0.99 13.15 7.65
CA GLY A 175 0.39 13.17 7.18
C GLY A 175 1.38 13.50 8.29
N LEU A 176 2.65 13.45 7.92
CA LEU A 176 3.78 13.54 8.82
C LEU A 176 4.41 14.93 8.79
N LYS A 177 4.98 15.29 9.93
CA LYS A 177 6.02 16.32 10.06
C LYS A 177 7.10 15.83 11.02
N LEU A 178 8.30 16.40 10.92
CA LEU A 178 9.31 16.21 11.96
C LEU A 178 8.81 16.83 13.27
N THR A 179 8.46 18.12 13.25
CA THR A 179 7.87 18.87 14.37
C THR A 179 6.61 19.60 13.90
N ARG A 180 5.62 19.80 14.79
CA ARG A 180 4.46 20.64 14.49
C ARG A 180 4.77 22.12 14.61
N ASP A 181 4.10 22.89 13.77
CA ASP A 181 3.97 24.34 13.87
C ASP A 181 2.76 24.72 14.76
N ALA A 182 2.71 25.98 15.20
CA ALA A 182 1.64 26.46 16.09
C ALA A 182 0.22 26.37 15.46
N GLU A 183 0.13 26.55 14.14
CA GLU A 183 -1.11 26.55 13.37
C GLU A 183 -1.51 25.16 12.85
N ASP A 184 -0.77 24.12 13.23
CA ASP A 184 -0.98 22.77 12.71
C ASP A 184 -2.24 22.10 13.26
N HIS A 185 -2.99 21.48 12.36
CA HIS A 185 -4.22 20.79 12.69
C HIS A 185 -3.95 19.49 13.47
N GLN A 186 -4.40 19.44 14.71
CA GLN A 186 -4.07 18.38 15.68
C GLN A 186 -4.38 16.95 15.22
N GLN A 187 -5.49 16.74 14.50
CA GLN A 187 -5.91 15.40 14.06
C GLN A 187 -5.27 14.94 12.74
N ARG A 188 -4.75 15.89 11.93
CA ARG A 188 -4.26 15.61 10.57
C ARG A 188 -2.75 15.44 10.54
N ILE A 189 -2.05 16.16 11.42
CA ILE A 189 -0.59 16.16 11.43
C ILE A 189 -0.10 15.26 12.55
N LYS A 190 0.68 14.24 12.21
CA LYS A 190 1.41 13.43 13.17
C LYS A 190 2.88 13.85 13.15
N GLN A 191 3.43 14.17 14.31
CA GLN A 191 4.84 14.58 14.43
C GLN A 191 5.72 13.44 14.94
N TRP A 192 6.98 13.44 14.52
CA TRP A 192 7.99 12.50 15.01
C TRP A 192 8.74 13.01 16.24
N LEU A 193 8.93 14.32 16.36
CA LEU A 193 9.54 14.95 17.52
C LEU A 193 8.54 15.85 18.25
N SER A 194 8.62 15.83 19.58
CA SER A 194 7.82 16.70 20.45
C SER A 194 8.59 17.07 21.70
N GLU A 195 8.51 18.35 22.06
CA GLU A 195 9.00 18.83 23.36
C GLU A 195 8.09 18.42 24.52
N ARG A 196 6.83 18.08 24.24
CA ARG A 196 5.79 17.86 25.26
C ARG A 196 5.62 16.40 25.68
N GLY A 197 6.30 15.46 25.03
CA GLY A 197 6.20 14.04 25.37
C GLY A 197 6.76 13.09 24.33
N LEU A 198 6.67 11.80 24.65
CA LEU A 198 7.15 10.71 23.79
C LEU A 198 6.18 10.49 22.63
N THR A 199 6.68 10.59 21.40
CA THR A 199 5.93 10.26 20.19
C THR A 199 6.09 8.77 19.83
N GLY A 200 5.25 8.26 18.93
CA GLY A 200 5.41 6.89 18.42
C GLY A 200 6.77 6.65 17.75
N ALA A 201 7.33 7.64 17.05
CA ALA A 201 8.66 7.54 16.45
C ALA A 201 9.77 7.47 17.53
N MET A 202 9.65 8.26 18.60
CA MET A 202 10.56 8.20 19.75
C MET A 202 10.46 6.88 20.51
N GLU A 203 9.26 6.30 20.64
CA GLU A 203 9.06 4.96 21.18
C GLU A 203 9.73 3.88 20.31
N CYS A 204 9.67 4.02 18.99
CA CYS A 204 10.36 3.10 18.08
C CYS A 204 11.88 3.17 18.28
N CYS A 205 12.46 4.37 18.33
CA CYS A 205 13.89 4.55 18.65
C CYS A 205 14.27 3.91 19.99
N THR A 206 13.38 4.01 21.00
CA THR A 206 13.57 3.35 22.30
C THR A 206 13.65 1.83 22.15
N LYS A 207 12.74 1.23 21.36
CA LYS A 207 12.69 -0.22 21.13
C LYS A 207 13.87 -0.73 20.29
N TRP A 208 14.40 0.09 19.39
CA TRP A 208 15.57 -0.26 18.59
C TRP A 208 16.89 -0.18 19.38
N GLY A 209 16.88 0.40 20.57
CA GLY A 209 18.06 0.54 21.41
C GLY A 209 18.84 1.84 21.16
N ILE A 210 18.25 2.83 20.49
CA ILE A 210 18.91 4.13 20.29
C ILE A 210 19.00 4.87 21.65
N PRO A 211 20.21 5.30 22.07
CA PRO A 211 20.41 6.00 23.33
C PRO A 211 19.55 7.27 23.43
N PRO A 212 18.92 7.57 24.58
CA PRO A 212 17.99 8.70 24.75
C PRO A 212 18.50 10.03 24.21
N GLU A 213 19.77 10.34 24.45
CA GLU A 213 20.47 11.55 24.05
C GLU A 213 20.67 11.68 22.54
N LEU A 214 20.66 10.57 21.80
CA LEU A 214 20.85 10.55 20.35
C LEU A 214 19.53 10.51 19.57
N ARG A 215 18.38 10.23 20.21
CA ARG A 215 17.10 9.99 19.51
C ARG A 215 16.61 11.17 18.69
N ALA A 216 16.76 12.39 19.23
CA ALA A 216 16.34 13.59 18.52
C ALA A 216 17.17 13.80 17.25
N GLN A 217 18.49 13.67 17.36
CA GLN A 217 19.40 13.75 16.23
C GLN A 217 19.11 12.66 15.19
N PHE A 218 18.96 11.40 15.65
CA PHE A 218 18.62 10.27 14.79
C PHE A 218 17.36 10.53 13.97
N LEU A 219 16.28 10.98 14.60
CA LEU A 219 15.01 11.22 13.89
C LEU A 219 15.09 12.41 12.94
N THR A 220 15.88 13.44 13.25
CA THR A 220 16.12 14.56 12.34
C THR A 220 16.88 14.10 11.10
N GLU A 221 18.00 13.39 11.26
CA GLU A 221 18.78 12.87 10.14
C GLU A 221 18.01 11.80 9.34
N LEU A 222 17.21 10.97 10.01
CA LEU A 222 16.33 10.01 9.34
C LEU A 222 15.26 10.73 8.52
N TRP A 223 14.71 11.82 9.04
CA TRP A 223 13.74 12.62 8.31
C TRP A 223 14.36 13.18 7.03
N GLU A 224 15.55 13.77 7.11
CA GLU A 224 16.31 14.28 5.96
C GLU A 224 16.65 13.17 4.96
N LEU A 225 17.05 11.98 5.43
CA LEU A 225 17.25 10.82 4.56
C LEU A 225 15.97 10.51 3.76
N LEU A 226 14.83 10.46 4.44
CA LEU A 226 13.55 10.04 3.87
C LEU A 226 12.90 11.10 2.98
N THR A 227 13.14 12.39 3.20
CA THR A 227 12.60 13.46 2.35
C THR A 227 13.54 13.85 1.22
N GLU A 228 14.85 13.91 1.47
CA GLU A 228 15.82 14.47 0.52
C GLU A 228 16.63 13.40 -0.23
N THR A 229 17.10 12.36 0.47
CA THR A 229 18.09 11.42 -0.12
C THR A 229 17.43 10.26 -0.87
N ILE A 230 16.49 9.58 -0.20
CA ILE A 230 15.76 8.45 -0.78
C ILE A 230 14.28 8.79 -0.93
N PRO A 231 13.90 9.99 -1.41
CA PRO A 231 12.61 10.69 -1.22
C PRO A 231 11.35 9.79 -1.13
N LEU A 232 11.22 9.08 0.00
CA LEU A 232 10.15 8.14 0.34
C LEU A 232 8.99 8.90 0.98
N LEU A 233 9.29 10.03 1.61
CA LEU A 233 8.32 10.98 2.11
C LEU A 233 8.23 12.15 1.13
N GLN A 234 7.06 12.34 0.54
CA GLN A 234 6.81 13.41 -0.43
C GLN A 234 5.92 14.50 0.19
N PRO A 235 6.22 15.78 -0.07
CA PRO A 235 5.38 16.87 0.39
C PRO A 235 4.04 16.84 -0.34
N ILE A 236 2.95 17.09 0.40
CA ILE A 236 1.59 17.07 -0.14
C ILE A 236 0.79 18.29 0.33
N THR A 237 -0.32 18.53 -0.35
CA THR A 237 -1.36 19.46 0.11
C THR A 237 -2.67 18.70 0.22
N PHE A 238 -3.25 18.65 1.42
CA PHE A 238 -4.57 18.06 1.58
C PHE A 238 -5.63 18.95 1.00
N THR A 239 -6.65 18.36 0.37
CA THR A 239 -7.74 19.09 -0.29
C THR A 239 -9.10 18.52 0.11
N TYR A 240 -10.16 19.31 -0.05
CA TYR A 240 -11.52 18.78 -0.08
C TYR A 240 -11.77 18.10 -1.42
N SER A 241 -12.27 16.86 -1.44
CA SER A 241 -12.57 16.12 -2.68
C SER A 241 -13.53 16.91 -3.60
N SER A 242 -14.60 17.46 -3.01
CA SER A 242 -15.65 18.16 -3.76
C SER A 242 -15.23 19.47 -4.42
N SER A 243 -14.22 20.16 -3.89
CA SER A 243 -13.84 21.51 -4.36
C SER A 243 -12.38 21.66 -4.77
N GLY A 244 -11.53 20.67 -4.48
CA GLY A 244 -10.08 20.76 -4.68
C GLY A 244 -9.38 21.79 -3.80
N ARG A 245 -10.11 22.51 -2.92
CA ARG A 245 -9.54 23.56 -2.07
C ARG A 245 -8.66 22.95 -0.99
N ALA A 246 -7.49 23.56 -0.77
CA ALA A 246 -6.57 23.18 0.28
C ALA A 246 -7.18 23.26 1.69
N LEU A 247 -6.86 22.27 2.53
CA LEU A 247 -7.22 22.25 3.94
C LEU A 247 -6.31 23.18 4.74
N ARG A 248 -6.89 23.91 5.70
CA ARG A 248 -6.15 24.82 6.58
C ARG A 248 -5.36 24.05 7.64
N GLY A 249 -4.26 24.64 8.12
CA GLY A 249 -3.41 24.05 9.16
C GLY A 249 -2.73 22.74 8.74
N CYS A 250 -2.47 22.57 7.44
CA CYS A 250 -1.88 21.37 6.84
C CYS A 250 -0.71 21.71 5.89
N GLN A 251 0.05 22.76 6.20
CA GLN A 251 1.17 23.21 5.37
C GLN A 251 2.38 22.30 5.59
N SER A 252 3.20 22.06 4.55
CA SER A 252 4.46 21.30 4.64
C SER A 252 4.31 19.91 5.27
N VAL A 253 3.23 19.20 4.90
CA VAL A 253 2.94 17.86 5.40
C VAL A 253 3.45 16.83 4.40
N TYR A 254 3.93 15.69 4.89
CA TYR A 254 4.48 14.61 4.08
C TYR A 254 3.63 13.34 4.15
N GLN A 255 3.62 12.57 3.06
CA GLN A 255 3.06 11.21 3.01
C GLN A 255 4.06 10.26 2.36
N ILE A 256 3.95 8.97 2.66
CA ILE A 256 4.80 7.93 2.06
C ILE A 256 4.44 7.78 0.58
N ASP A 257 5.42 7.85 -0.32
CA ASP A 257 5.19 7.71 -1.76
C ASP A 257 4.82 6.27 -2.14
N GLY A 258 3.56 6.04 -2.49
CA GLY A 258 3.05 4.72 -2.86
C GLY A 258 3.72 4.13 -4.10
N ASP A 259 4.18 4.96 -5.03
CA ASP A 259 4.82 4.50 -6.27
C ASP A 259 6.21 3.89 -6.02
N ARG A 260 6.79 4.12 -4.84
CA ARG A 260 8.09 3.59 -4.42
C ARG A 260 8.00 2.32 -3.60
N LEU A 261 6.79 1.88 -3.28
CA LEU A 261 6.57 0.63 -2.56
C LEU A 261 6.65 -0.57 -3.50
N LYS A 262 7.14 -1.68 -2.97
CA LYS A 262 7.07 -2.99 -3.63
C LYS A 262 6.26 -3.97 -2.80
N LEU A 263 5.45 -4.75 -3.49
CA LEU A 263 4.58 -5.76 -2.93
C LEU A 263 5.22 -7.13 -3.19
N THR A 264 5.44 -7.90 -2.15
CA THR A 264 6.07 -9.22 -2.23
C THR A 264 5.24 -10.28 -1.51
N PRO A 265 5.14 -11.50 -2.04
CA PRO A 265 4.55 -12.61 -1.31
C PRO A 265 5.47 -12.98 -0.14
N THR A 266 4.89 -13.27 1.02
CA THR A 266 5.66 -13.82 2.14
C THR A 266 6.05 -15.28 1.82
N LYS A 267 7.34 -15.62 1.96
CA LYS A 267 7.95 -16.87 1.45
C LYS A 267 7.44 -18.19 2.08
N ASP A 268 6.58 -18.14 3.10
CA ASP A 268 6.09 -19.36 3.77
C ASP A 268 4.91 -20.04 3.07
N TYR A 269 4.43 -19.52 1.93
CA TYR A 269 3.55 -20.28 1.04
C TYR A 269 4.36 -20.88 -0.11
N ILE A 270 4.70 -22.15 0.07
CA ILE A 270 5.00 -23.08 -1.02
C ILE A 270 3.85 -22.95 -2.02
N VAL A 271 4.17 -22.52 -3.24
CA VAL A 271 3.32 -22.78 -4.41
C VAL A 271 3.08 -24.28 -4.41
N ALA A 272 1.86 -24.70 -4.09
CA ALA A 272 1.46 -26.07 -4.27
C ALA A 272 1.70 -26.37 -5.75
N LYS A 273 2.81 -27.04 -6.06
CA LYS A 273 2.96 -27.69 -7.38
C LYS A 273 1.69 -28.52 -7.55
N PRO A 274 1.00 -28.45 -8.70
CA PRO A 274 -0.10 -29.35 -8.95
C PRO A 274 0.42 -30.76 -8.72
N VAL A 275 -0.12 -31.43 -7.70
CA VAL A 275 0.13 -32.85 -7.48
C VAL A 275 -0.43 -33.53 -8.70
N ALA A 276 0.44 -34.05 -9.56
CA ALA A 276 0.03 -34.92 -10.64
C ALA A 276 -0.73 -36.09 -9.99
N VAL A 277 -2.05 -36.10 -10.17
CA VAL A 277 -2.89 -37.22 -9.75
C VAL A 277 -2.44 -38.42 -10.62
N PRO A 278 -1.91 -39.50 -10.04
CA PRO A 278 -1.57 -40.67 -10.82
C PRO A 278 -2.86 -41.24 -11.42
N ILE A 279 -2.92 -41.23 -12.75
CA ILE A 279 -3.99 -41.86 -13.51
C ILE A 279 -3.89 -43.36 -13.21
N TYR A 280 -4.87 -43.90 -12.48
CA TYR A 280 -5.03 -45.35 -12.32
C TYR A 280 -5.28 -45.94 -13.70
N ALA A 281 -4.34 -46.74 -14.19
CA ALA A 281 -4.57 -47.60 -15.34
C ALA A 281 -5.56 -48.71 -14.96
N PRO A 282 -6.59 -49.00 -15.78
CA PRO A 282 -7.48 -50.12 -15.51
C PRO A 282 -6.72 -51.43 -15.70
N HIS A 283 -6.86 -52.34 -14.74
CA HIS A 283 -6.37 -53.70 -14.84
C HIS A 283 -7.04 -54.43 -16.03
N PRO A 284 -6.28 -55.16 -16.86
CA PRO A 284 -6.88 -56.02 -17.86
C PRO A 284 -7.53 -57.24 -17.19
N VAL A 285 -8.71 -57.59 -17.72
CA VAL A 285 -9.50 -58.79 -17.39
C VAL A 285 -8.74 -60.05 -17.80
#